data_AF-A0A6A3ZBZ3-F1
#
_entry.id   AF-A0A6A3ZBZ3-F1
#
_cell.length_a   1.000
_cell.length_b   1.000
_cell.length_c   1.000
_cell.angle_alpha   90.00
_cell.angle_beta   90.00
_cell.angle_gamma   90.00
#
_symmetry.space_group_name_H-M   'P 1'
#
loop_
_entity.id
_entity.type
_entity.pdbx_description
1 polymer ?
#
loop_
_entity_poly.entity_id
_entity_poly.type
_entity_poly.pdbx_seq_one_letter_code
_entity_poly.pdbx_strand_id
1 'polypeptide(L)'
;MTLLSLGLLALSAATASAATVLVDDSTCVWSWSPSSLGCQPSALCEYNFNVGDLTLSESCRVKDGVNLYPQQLHLAFAGTTA
;
A
#
# COMPACT_ATOMS: atom_id res chain seq x y z
N MET A 1 -11.02 56.90 -4.65
CA MET A 1 -10.41 55.97 -5.63
C MET A 1 -9.45 55.09 -4.85
N THR A 2 -9.54 53.76 -4.77
CA THR A 2 -10.30 52.71 -5.46
C THR A 2 -10.02 51.47 -4.59
N LEU A 3 -10.97 50.97 -3.81
CA LEU A 3 -11.68 49.71 -4.08
C LEU A 3 -10.85 48.70 -4.90
N LEU A 4 -10.20 47.75 -4.24
CA LEU A 4 -9.79 46.44 -4.74
C LEU A 4 -9.28 45.66 -3.51
N SER A 5 -9.77 44.50 -3.12
CA SER A 5 -10.89 43.65 -3.50
C SER A 5 -10.72 42.47 -2.55
N LEU A 6 -11.74 42.19 -1.72
CA LEU A 6 -11.75 41.00 -0.86
C LEU A 6 -11.72 39.75 -1.75
N GLY A 7 -10.54 39.21 -2.00
CA GLY A 7 -10.36 37.92 -2.67
C GLY A 7 -10.40 36.82 -1.63
N LEU A 8 -11.60 36.30 -1.36
CA LEU A 8 -11.83 35.13 -0.51
C LEU A 8 -11.26 33.90 -1.22
N LEU A 9 -10.04 33.48 -0.86
CA LEU A 9 -9.49 32.18 -1.28
C LEU A 9 -10.21 31.09 -0.48
N ALA A 10 -11.30 30.57 -1.04
CA ALA A 10 -11.93 29.36 -0.56
C ALA A 10 -10.99 28.18 -0.84
N LEU A 11 -10.14 27.85 0.14
CA LEU A 11 -9.35 26.63 0.15
C LEU A 11 -10.30 25.47 0.44
N SER A 12 -10.87 24.86 -0.61
CA SER A 12 -11.60 23.60 -0.46
C SER A 12 -10.63 22.53 0.01
N ALA A 13 -10.62 22.27 1.32
CA ALA A 13 -9.96 21.12 1.90
C ALA A 13 -10.70 19.86 1.40
N ALA A 14 -10.26 19.34 0.25
CA ALA A 14 -10.58 17.99 -0.14
C ALA A 14 -9.94 17.06 0.88
N THR A 15 -10.72 16.61 1.87
CA THR A 15 -10.31 15.51 2.73
C THR A 15 -10.32 14.25 1.87
N ALA A 16 -9.22 14.02 1.15
CA ALA A 16 -8.97 12.72 0.53
C ALA A 16 -8.83 11.72 1.68
N SER A 17 -9.84 10.88 1.86
CA SER A 17 -9.76 9.70 2.70
C SER A 17 -8.72 8.77 2.07
N ALA A 18 -7.45 8.93 2.45
CA ALA A 18 -6.41 8.00 2.08
C ALA A 18 -6.82 6.64 2.65
N ALA A 19 -7.18 5.70 1.78
CA ALA A 19 -7.31 4.32 2.18
C ALA A 19 -5.98 3.92 2.83
N THR A 20 -6.03 3.37 4.03
CA THR A 20 -4.83 2.87 4.70
C THR A 20 -4.33 1.67 3.92
N VAL A 21 -3.33 1.88 3.06
CA VAL A 21 -2.64 0.82 2.35
C VAL A 21 -1.82 0.06 3.39
N LEU A 22 -2.24 -1.15 3.71
CA LEU A 22 -1.58 -2.01 4.71
C LEU A 22 -0.42 -2.80 4.10
N VAL A 23 -0.45 -2.98 2.78
CA VAL A 23 0.52 -3.73 1.99
C VAL A 23 0.76 -2.94 0.71
N ASP A 24 1.98 -2.46 0.52
CA ASP A 24 2.45 -1.76 -0.68
C ASP A 24 3.62 -2.50 -1.33
N ASP A 25 4.04 -2.05 -2.52
CA ASP A 25 5.10 -2.68 -3.33
C ASP A 25 6.41 -2.89 -2.55
N SER A 26 6.72 -2.06 -1.54
CA SER A 26 7.92 -2.23 -0.72
C SER A 26 7.94 -3.53 0.09
N THR A 27 6.79 -4.18 0.28
CA THR A 27 6.66 -5.47 0.95
C THR A 27 6.89 -6.66 -0.01
N CYS A 28 6.83 -6.42 -1.32
CA CYS A 28 6.96 -7.44 -2.34
C CYS A 28 8.43 -7.60 -2.75
N VAL A 29 9.01 -8.79 -2.52
CA VAL A 29 10.44 -9.03 -2.79
C VAL A 29 10.61 -10.27 -3.65
N TRP A 30 11.58 -10.23 -4.56
CA TRP A 30 11.96 -11.41 -5.32
C TRP A 30 12.72 -12.41 -4.44
N SER A 31 12.20 -13.64 -4.35
CA SER A 31 12.88 -14.76 -3.71
C SER A 31 13.63 -15.60 -4.74
N TRP A 32 14.89 -15.90 -4.43
CA TRP A 32 15.74 -16.82 -5.18
C TRP A 32 15.70 -18.25 -4.65
N SER A 33 14.92 -18.50 -3.59
CA SER A 33 14.83 -19.83 -3.00
C SER A 33 14.12 -20.79 -3.96
N PRO A 34 14.65 -22.00 -4.20
CA PRO A 34 14.04 -22.97 -5.12
C PRO A 34 12.59 -23.33 -4.78
N SER A 35 12.21 -23.28 -3.50
CA SER A 35 10.87 -23.61 -3.02
C SER A 35 9.87 -22.44 -3.12
N SER A 36 10.33 -21.23 -3.42
CA SER A 36 9.51 -20.02 -3.44
C SER A 36 9.97 -19.00 -4.50
N LEU A 37 10.54 -19.51 -5.60
CA LEU A 37 11.14 -18.68 -6.66
C LEU A 37 10.09 -17.71 -7.24
N GLY A 38 10.43 -16.42 -7.25
CA GLY A 38 9.54 -15.34 -7.71
C GLY A 38 9.14 -14.36 -6.62
N CYS A 39 8.14 -13.51 -6.89
CA CYS A 39 7.69 -12.48 -5.97
C CYS A 39 6.95 -13.08 -4.76
N GLN A 40 7.34 -12.64 -3.55
CA GLN A 40 6.76 -13.10 -2.30
C GLN A 40 6.22 -11.93 -1.46
N PRO A 41 5.13 -12.17 -0.68
CA PRO A 41 4.33 -13.39 -0.63
C PRO A 41 3.46 -13.57 -1.88
N SER A 42 3.50 -14.76 -2.50
CA SER A 42 2.83 -15.01 -3.80
C SER A 42 1.30 -14.86 -3.78
N ALA A 43 0.69 -14.88 -2.59
CA ALA A 43 -0.73 -14.59 -2.40
C ALA A 43 -1.05 -13.12 -2.74
N LEU A 44 -0.18 -12.19 -2.34
CA LEU A 44 -0.42 -10.74 -2.42
C LEU A 44 0.36 -10.08 -3.55
N CYS A 45 1.53 -10.61 -3.89
CA CYS A 45 2.45 -10.01 -4.85
C CYS A 45 2.46 -10.77 -6.17
N GLU A 46 2.72 -10.05 -7.25
CA GLU A 46 2.96 -10.60 -8.59
C GLU A 46 4.15 -9.92 -9.26
N TYR A 47 4.73 -10.59 -10.25
CA TYR A 47 5.76 -10.00 -11.08
C TYR A 47 5.11 -9.14 -12.16
N ASN A 48 5.32 -7.83 -12.10
CA ASN A 48 4.77 -6.83 -12.99
C ASN A 48 5.84 -5.78 -13.32
N PHE A 49 6.62 -6.03 -14.36
CA PHE A 49 7.73 -5.16 -14.77
C PHE A 49 7.25 -3.83 -15.33
N ASN A 50 7.85 -2.73 -14.86
CA ASN A 50 7.75 -1.40 -15.48
C ASN A 50 9.10 -0.93 -16.00
N VAL A 51 9.07 -0.11 -17.06
CA VAL A 51 10.28 0.53 -17.59
C VAL A 51 10.92 1.38 -16.49
N GLY A 52 12.16 1.06 -16.15
CA GLY A 52 12.91 1.71 -15.08
C GLY A 52 13.19 0.81 -13.87
N ASP A 53 12.54 -0.35 -13.79
CA ASP A 53 12.90 -1.36 -12.79
C ASP A 53 14.31 -1.89 -13.10
N LEU A 54 15.23 -1.78 -12.15
CA LEU A 54 16.63 -2.19 -12.28
C LEU A 54 16.88 -3.57 -11.66
N THR A 55 15.99 -4.01 -10.79
CA THR A 55 16.06 -5.27 -10.07
C THR A 55 14.74 -6.03 -10.16
N LEU A 56 14.79 -7.36 -9.99
CA LEU A 56 13.57 -8.19 -10.01
C LEU A 56 12.60 -7.83 -8.88
N SER A 57 13.11 -7.38 -7.73
CA SER A 57 12.27 -6.94 -6.61
C SER A 57 11.52 -5.65 -6.92
N GLU A 58 12.09 -4.72 -7.69
CA GLU A 58 11.38 -3.52 -8.13
C GLU A 58 10.22 -3.83 -9.09
N SER A 59 10.31 -4.97 -9.79
CA SER A 59 9.21 -5.50 -10.59
C SER A 59 8.22 -6.36 -9.80
N CYS A 60 8.44 -6.59 -8.50
CA CYS A 60 7.46 -7.25 -7.66
C CYS A 60 6.47 -6.22 -7.10
N ARG A 61 5.19 -6.37 -7.43
CA ARG A 61 4.13 -5.40 -7.09
C ARG A 61 2.97 -6.07 -6.41
N VAL A 62 2.23 -5.31 -5.61
CA VAL A 62 1.01 -5.80 -4.98
C VAL A 62 -0.09 -5.95 -6.02
N LYS A 63 -0.82 -7.06 -5.98
CA LYS A 63 -1.98 -7.31 -6.84
C LYS A 63 -3.09 -6.30 -6.56
N ASP A 64 -3.83 -5.94 -7.59
CA ASP A 64 -4.97 -5.05 -7.42
C ASP A 64 -6.02 -5.64 -6.45
N GLY A 65 -6.45 -4.81 -5.48
CA GLY A 65 -7.54 -5.12 -4.56
C GLY A 65 -7.18 -5.96 -3.34
N VAL A 66 -5.94 -6.46 -3.20
CA VAL A 66 -5.51 -7.21 -2.00
C VAL A 66 -4.93 -6.31 -0.91
N ASN A 67 -4.55 -5.08 -1.27
CA ASN A 67 -3.99 -4.06 -0.39
C ASN A 67 -5.04 -3.29 0.43
N LEU A 68 -6.33 -3.52 0.14
CA LEU A 68 -7.46 -2.83 0.76
C LEU A 68 -8.09 -3.61 1.92
N TYR A 69 -7.70 -4.87 2.12
CA TYR A 69 -8.29 -5.69 3.17
C TYR A 69 -7.72 -5.29 4.53
N PRO A 70 -8.52 -4.75 5.47
CA PRO A 70 -8.09 -4.75 6.85
C PRO A 70 -7.97 -6.22 7.26
N GLN A 71 -6.75 -6.67 7.52
CA GLN A 71 -6.60 -7.89 8.30
C GLN A 71 -7.15 -7.54 9.67
N GLN A 72 -8.43 -7.84 9.91
CA GLN A 72 -8.98 -7.83 11.26
C GLN A 72 -8.09 -8.79 12.06
N LEU A 73 -7.13 -8.23 12.79
CA LEU A 73 -6.32 -8.93 13.76
C LEU A 73 -7.28 -9.41 14.84
N HIS A 74 -7.77 -10.64 14.69
CA HIS A 74 -8.45 -11.34 15.78
C HIS A 74 -7.37 -11.74 16.79
N LEU A 75 -7.00 -10.80 17.66
CA LEU A 75 -6.12 -11.05 18.80
C LEU A 75 -6.93 -11.85 19.83
N ALA A 76 -6.88 -13.17 19.76
CA ALA A 76 -7.44 -14.02 20.79
C ALA A 76 -6.58 -13.89 22.06
N PHE A 77 -7.07 -13.13 23.04
CA PHE A 77 -6.45 -13.04 24.36
C PHE A 77 -6.76 -14.32 25.15
N ALA A 78 -5.79 -15.23 25.23
CA ALA A 78 -5.85 -16.42 26.07
C ALA A 78 -5.34 -16.13 27.49
N GLY A 79 -5.95 -15.15 28.18
CA GLY A 79 -5.61 -14.87 29.57
C GLY A 79 -5.90 -16.08 30.46
N THR A 80 -4.91 -16.54 31.23
CA THR A 80 -5.14 -17.47 32.34
C THR A 80 -5.86 -16.72 33.46
N THR A 81 -6.98 -17.25 33.95
CA THR A 81 -7.66 -16.75 35.14
C THR A 81 -6.73 -16.76 36.35
N ALA A 82 -6.81 -15.69 37.13
CA ALA A 82 -6.05 -15.41 38.35
C ALA A 82 -6.09 -16.55 39.40
#